data_AF-A0A8R1TN50-F1
#
_entry.id   AF-A0A8R1TN50-F1
#
_cell.length_a   1.000
_cell.length_b   1.000
_cell.length_c   1.000
_cell.angle_alpha   90.00
_cell.angle_beta   90.00
_cell.angle_gamma   90.00
#
_symmetry.space_group_name_H-M   'P 1'
#
loop_
_entity.id
_entity.type
_entity.pdbx_description
1 polymer ?
#
loop_
_entity_poly.entity_id
_entity_poly.type
_entity_poly.pdbx_seq_one_letter_code
_entity_poly.pdbx_strand_id
1 'polypeptide(L)' 'MVPLFMSLPKASKKGGPSENFGGKMVSSAVLALQEASEAYLVGLFEDTNLCAIHAKRVTIMPKDIQLARRIRGERA' A
#
# COMPACT_ATOMS: atom_id res chain seq x y z
N MET A 1 -39.81 23.29 33.53
CA MET A 1 -40.52 23.57 32.25
C MET A 1 -39.46 23.66 31.17
N VAL A 2 -39.27 22.60 30.37
CA VAL A 2 -38.18 22.53 29.38
C VAL A 2 -38.81 22.39 27.99
N PRO A 3 -38.54 23.32 27.05
CA PRO A 3 -39.19 23.35 25.75
C PRO A 3 -38.55 22.37 24.75
N LEU A 4 -39.41 21.64 24.06
CA LEU A 4 -39.09 20.69 23.00
C LEU A 4 -39.14 21.44 21.65
N PHE A 5 -37.99 21.79 21.08
CA PHE A 5 -37.89 22.48 19.79
C PHE A 5 -36.77 21.86 18.94
N MET A 6 -37.11 20.99 18.00
CA MET A 6 -36.28 20.81 16.79
C MET A 6 -37.14 20.22 15.66
N SER A 7 -37.60 21.12 14.81
CA SER A 7 -38.28 20.84 13.56
C SER A 7 -37.29 20.84 12.40
N LEU A 8 -37.69 20.11 11.36
CA LEU A 8 -37.34 20.18 9.94
C LEU A 8 -36.23 19.29 9.36
N PRO A 9 -36.63 18.28 8.54
CA PRO A 9 -35.76 17.62 7.59
C PRO A 9 -35.62 18.45 6.30
N LYS A 10 -34.42 18.49 5.73
CA LYS A 10 -34.24 18.83 4.31
C LYS A 10 -33.66 17.64 3.57
N ALA A 11 -34.51 17.02 2.75
CA ALA A 11 -34.11 16.08 1.71
C ALA A 11 -33.23 16.83 0.68
N SER A 12 -31.94 16.55 0.66
CA SER A 12 -31.04 16.98 -0.42
C SER A 12 -30.77 15.78 -1.33
N LYS A 13 -31.33 15.85 -2.54
CA LYS A 13 -31.13 14.89 -3.62
C LYS A 13 -29.63 14.71 -3.89
N LYS A 14 -29.06 13.53 -3.63
CA LYS A 14 -27.82 13.11 -4.30
C LYS A 14 -28.19 12.58 -5.69
N GLY A 15 -28.45 13.50 -6.62
CA GLY A 15 -28.62 13.18 -8.04
C GLY A 15 -27.42 13.66 -8.85
N GLY A 16 -26.83 12.76 -9.64
CA GLY A 16 -26.07 13.11 -10.85
C GLY A 16 -24.58 12.73 -10.88
N PRO A 17 -24.08 12.04 -11.93
CA PRO A 17 -22.67 11.70 -12.09
C PRO A 17 -21.94 12.81 -12.85
N SER A 18 -21.07 13.56 -12.17
CA SER A 18 -20.27 14.62 -12.81
C SER A 18 -18.97 14.86 -12.07
N GLU A 19 -18.06 13.88 -12.01
CA GLU A 19 -16.74 14.09 -11.39
C GLU A 19 -15.59 13.40 -12.15
N ASN A 20 -15.19 14.03 -13.25
CA ASN A 20 -13.80 14.19 -13.71
C ASN A 20 -13.02 12.88 -13.96
N PHE A 21 -13.21 12.30 -15.13
CA PHE A 21 -12.62 11.03 -15.59
C PHE A 21 -11.10 11.08 -15.92
N GLY A 22 -10.43 12.24 -15.81
CA GLY A 22 -9.03 12.39 -16.26
C GLY A 22 -7.95 12.31 -15.17
N GLY A 23 -8.17 12.92 -14.00
CA GLY A 23 -7.13 13.06 -12.97
C GLY A 23 -7.07 11.94 -11.94
N LYS A 24 -8.20 11.25 -11.71
CA LYS A 24 -8.31 10.17 -10.71
C LYS A 24 -7.51 8.92 -11.07
N MET A 25 -7.30 8.65 -12.36
CA MET A 25 -6.63 7.43 -12.82
C MET A 25 -5.12 7.48 -12.56
N VAL A 26 -4.47 8.63 -12.74
CA VAL A 26 -3.02 8.76 -12.50
C VAL A 26 -2.71 8.72 -11.01
N SER A 27 -3.47 9.44 -10.16
CA SER A 27 -3.25 9.39 -8.71
C SER A 27 -3.49 7.97 -8.16
N SER A 28 -4.55 7.30 -8.61
CA SER A 28 -4.80 5.90 -8.26
C SER A 28 -3.71 4.96 -8.79
N ALA A 29 -3.18 5.21 -10.00
CA ALA A 29 -2.11 4.40 -10.58
C ALA A 29 -0.80 4.55 -9.79
N VAL A 30 -0.44 5.76 -9.37
CA VAL A 30 0.75 6.01 -8.53
C VAL A 30 0.61 5.33 -7.16
N LEU A 31 -0.57 5.39 -6.54
CA LEU A 31 -0.85 4.68 -5.29
C LEU A 31 -0.72 3.16 -5.47
N ALA A 32 -1.33 2.59 -6.51
CA ALA A 32 -1.21 1.16 -6.79
C ALA A 32 0.25 0.71 -7.04
N LEU A 33 1.06 1.54 -7.71
CA LEU A 33 2.48 1.27 -7.91
C LEU A 33 3.28 1.33 -6.60
N GLN A 34 2.96 2.26 -5.71
CA GLN A 34 3.62 2.36 -4.40
C GLN A 34 3.23 1.17 -3.52
N GLU A 35 1.95 0.79 -3.46
CA GLU A 35 1.50 -0.40 -2.73
C GLU A 35 2.17 -1.67 -3.26
N ALA A 36 2.26 -1.84 -4.59
CA ALA A 36 2.95 -2.98 -5.20
C ALA A 36 4.46 -2.97 -4.89
N SER A 37 5.09 -1.79 -4.89
CA SER A 37 6.51 -1.63 -4.58
C SER A 37 6.79 -1.97 -3.11
N GLU A 38 5.95 -1.52 -2.19
CA GLU A 38 6.08 -1.84 -0.77
C GLU A 38 5.87 -3.33 -0.50
N ALA A 39 4.83 -3.93 -1.08
CA ALA A 39 4.60 -5.37 -0.97
C ALA A 39 5.81 -6.19 -1.48
N TYR A 40 6.40 -5.76 -2.60
CA TYR A 40 7.59 -6.40 -3.15
C TYR A 40 8.80 -6.27 -2.21
N LEU A 41 9.06 -5.06 -1.69
CA LEU A 41 10.19 -4.81 -0.79
C LEU A 41 10.02 -5.56 0.54
N VAL A 42 8.82 -5.60 1.11
CA VAL A 42 8.52 -6.35 2.33
C VAL A 42 8.85 -7.82 2.12
N GLY A 43 8.34 -8.44 1.06
CA GLY A 43 8.64 -9.85 0.76
C GLY A 43 10.14 -10.10 0.52
N LEU A 44 10.82 -9.19 -0.18
CA LEU A 44 12.26 -9.30 -0.41
C LEU A 44 13.06 -9.19 0.91
N PHE A 45 12.65 -8.32 1.82
CA PHE A 45 13.31 -8.16 3.12
C PHE A 45 13.03 -9.32 4.07
N GLU A 46 11.87 -9.97 3.99
CA GLU A 46 11.60 -11.22 4.72
C GLU A 46 12.58 -12.33 4.32
N ASP A 47 12.76 -12.56 3.02
CA ASP A 47 13.73 -13.55 2.51
C ASP A 47 15.17 -13.17 2.87
N THR A 48 15.50 -11.88 2.78
CA THR A 48 16.81 -11.34 3.16
C THR A 48 17.08 -11.56 4.65
N ASN A 49 16.09 -11.35 5.51
CA ASN A 49 16.19 -11.57 6.94
C ASN A 49 16.40 -13.05 7.26
N LEU A 50 15.67 -13.96 6.58
CA LEU A 50 15.89 -15.40 6.70
C LEU A 50 17.32 -15.80 6.30
N CYS A 51 17.88 -15.21 5.23
CA CYS A 51 19.27 -15.43 4.84
C CYS A 51 20.27 -14.94 5.90
N ALA A 52 20.00 -13.80 6.55
CA ALA A 52 20.82 -13.29 7.63
C ALA A 52 20.79 -14.22 8.87
N ILE A 53 19.60 -14.67 9.26
CA ILE A 53 19.39 -15.63 10.36
C ILE A 53 20.09 -16.96 10.07
N HIS A 54 20.00 -17.46 8.83
CA HIS A 54 20.70 -18.67 8.39
C HIS A 54 22.22 -18.55 8.58
N ALA A 55 22.78 -17.36 8.37
CA ALA A 55 24.19 -17.05 8.62
C ALA A 55 24.49 -16.63 10.08
N LYS A 56 23.59 -16.87 11.03
CA LYS A 56 23.70 -16.52 12.47
C LYS A 56 23.90 -15.03 12.74
N ARG A 57 23.32 -14.17 11.91
CA ARG A 57 23.37 -12.71 12.08
C ARG A 57 21.97 -12.14 12.29
N VAL A 58 21.91 -11.00 12.97
CA VAL A 58 20.68 -10.20 13.16
C VAL A 58 20.67 -8.94 12.28
N THR A 59 21.74 -8.70 11.52
CA THR A 59 21.88 -7.57 10.61
C THR A 59 21.92 -8.08 9.18
N ILE A 60 21.01 -7.56 8.35
CA ILE A 60 20.98 -7.82 6.91
C ILE A 60 22.14 -7.13 6.20
N MET A 61 22.66 -7.76 5.16
CA MET A 61 23.73 -7.21 4.33
C MET A 61 23.36 -7.28 2.84
N PRO A 62 24.01 -6.49 1.97
CA PRO A 62 23.76 -6.53 0.53
C PRO A 62 23.88 -7.93 -0.10
N LYS A 63 24.76 -8.77 0.46
CA LYS A 63 24.92 -10.18 0.02
C LYS A 63 23.70 -11.06 0.31
N ASP A 64 22.95 -10.76 1.36
CA ASP A 64 21.72 -11.49 1.71
C ASP A 64 20.62 -11.15 0.69
N ILE A 65 20.54 -9.88 0.29
CA ILE A 65 19.62 -9.42 -0.76
C ILE A 65 19.99 -10.07 -2.10
N GLN A 66 21.27 -10.08 -2.47
CA GLN A 66 21.74 -10.75 -3.69
C GLN A 66 21.39 -12.24 -3.70
N LEU A 67 21.57 -12.92 -2.56
CA LEU A 67 21.20 -14.33 -2.42
C LEU A 67 19.68 -14.53 -2.53
N ALA A 68 18.87 -13.72 -1.82
CA ALA A 68 17.42 -13.78 -1.89
C ALA A 68 16.90 -13.57 -3.32
N ARG A 69 17.41 -12.55 -4.03
CA ARG A 69 17.08 -12.30 -5.44
C ARG A 69 17.48 -13.45 -6.36
N ARG A 70 18.66 -14.04 -6.12
CA ARG A 70 19.13 -15.21 -6.88
C ARG A 70 18.25 -16.44 -6.64
N ILE A 71 17.78 -16.67 -5.41
CA ILE A 71 16.85 -17.76 -5.07
C ILE A 71 15.47 -17.53 -5.72
N ARG A 72 14.99 -16.29 -5.73
CA ARG A 72 13.74 -15.90 -6.43
C ARG A 72 13.81 -16.07 -7.95
N GLY A 73 15.00 -16.25 -8.52
CA GLY A 73 15.19 -16.37 -9.97
C GLY A 73 15.16 -15.02 -10.70
N GLU A 74 15.22 -13.91 -9.98
CA GLU A 74 15.44 -12.59 -10.55
C GLU A 74 16.87 -12.54 -11.10
N ARG A 75 17.04 -12.91 -12.37
CA ARG A 75 18.27 -12.65 -13.11
C ARG A 75 18.46 -11.14 -13.19
N ALA A 76 19.35 -10.61 -12.35
CA ALA A 76 20.00 -9.34 -12.62
C ALA A 76 20.85 -9.46 -13.90
#